data_AF-A0A8J6BA80-F1
#
_entry.id   AF-A0A8J6BA80-F1
#
_cell.length_a   1.000
_cell.length_b   1.000
_cell.length_c   1.000
_cell.angle_alpha   90.00
_cell.angle_beta   90.00
_cell.angle_gamma   90.00
#
_symmetry.space_group_name_H-M   'P 1'
#
loop_
_entity.id
_entity.type
_entity.pdbx_description
1 polymer ?
#
loop_
_entity_poly.entity_id
_entity_poly.type
_entity_poly.pdbx_seq_one_letter_code
_entity_poly.pdbx_strand_id
1 'polypeptide(L)'
;MPIFGIEPSIIKTPVQGIICWGVDFQLGSDVPDPAMVNEGTKCAEGKVCKDFRCVPVSELGYDCDIQNKCGGNGVCNNNKNCHCNDGWAFPDCKTKDYGRFDTSQRDGLLVFFFLVVPLLALGVFVFFRRNELKRKFCGRGRSHG
;
A
#
# COMPACT_ATOMS: atom_id res chain seq x y z
N MET A 1 -0.95 42.10 12.34
CA MET A 1 -1.09 41.48 13.68
C MET A 1 -0.34 40.15 13.64
N PRO A 2 0.50 39.84 14.62
CA PRO A 2 1.06 38.50 14.74
C PRO A 2 -0.04 37.45 14.86
N ILE A 3 0.14 36.32 14.19
CA ILE A 3 -0.75 35.16 14.35
C ILE A 3 -0.48 34.62 15.77
N PHE A 4 -1.54 34.44 16.57
CA PHE A 4 -1.49 34.01 17.97
C PHE A 4 -0.92 35.01 19.01
N GLY A 5 -0.70 36.29 18.65
CA GLY A 5 -0.18 37.28 19.61
C GLY A 5 1.30 37.10 19.98
N ILE A 6 2.02 36.27 19.23
CA ILE A 6 3.45 36.00 19.41
C ILE A 6 4.25 36.92 18.50
N GLU A 7 5.17 37.70 19.06
CA GLU A 7 6.08 38.55 18.28
C GLU A 7 7.38 37.79 17.97
N PRO A 8 7.63 37.38 16.71
CA PRO A 8 8.81 36.60 16.39
C PRO A 8 10.04 37.48 16.19
N SER A 9 11.20 36.93 16.51
CA SER A 9 12.50 37.51 16.19
C SER A 9 12.90 37.20 14.75
N ILE A 10 13.31 38.21 13.98
CA ILE A 10 13.80 38.04 12.61
C ILE A 10 15.32 38.10 12.61
N ILE A 11 15.95 37.04 12.12
CA ILE A 11 17.41 36.89 12.06
C ILE A 11 17.84 37.05 10.60
N LYS A 12 18.81 37.93 10.33
CA LYS A 12 19.36 38.13 8.98
C LYS A 12 20.84 37.79 8.98
N THR A 13 21.22 36.80 8.18
CA THR A 13 22.59 36.31 8.12
C THR A 13 23.13 36.43 6.70
N PRO A 14 24.11 37.31 6.43
CA PRO A 14 24.75 37.39 5.13
C PRO A 14 25.72 36.21 4.93
N VAL A 15 25.52 35.42 3.88
CA VAL A 15 26.35 34.26 3.52
C VAL A 15 26.69 34.34 2.03
N GLN A 16 27.98 34.47 1.69
CA GLN A 16 28.47 34.53 0.30
C GLN A 16 27.71 35.53 -0.61
N GLY A 17 27.34 36.69 -0.06
CA GLY A 17 26.60 37.73 -0.79
C GLY A 17 25.08 37.52 -0.87
N ILE A 18 24.56 36.43 -0.30
CA ILE A 18 23.13 36.15 -0.16
C ILE A 18 22.69 36.49 1.27
N ILE A 19 21.52 37.11 1.44
CA ILE A 19 20.94 37.35 2.77
C ILE A 19 20.00 36.18 3.08
N CYS A 20 20.36 35.38 4.08
CA CYS A 20 19.50 34.36 4.65
C CYS A 20 18.59 34.97 5.72
N TRP A 21 17.31 34.64 5.68
CA TRP A 21 16.30 35.11 6.64
C TRP A 21 15.85 33.93 7.50
N GLY A 22 16.00 34.06 8.80
CA GLY A 22 15.50 33.12 9.80
C GLY A 22 14.46 33.79 10.69
N VAL A 23 13.65 32.96 11.35
CA VAL A 23 12.63 33.38 12.30
C VAL A 23 12.80 32.56 13.57
N ASP A 24 12.56 33.17 14.73
CA ASP A 24 12.50 32.52 16.04
C ASP A 24 11.22 32.99 16.72
N PHE A 25 10.29 32.06 16.99
CA PHE A 25 8.98 32.35 17.55
C PHE A 25 8.99 32.39 19.08
N GLN A 26 10.06 31.95 19.75
CA GLN A 26 10.22 32.00 21.21
C GLN A 26 9.04 31.40 21.98
N LEU A 27 8.54 30.25 21.52
CA LEU A 27 7.33 29.61 22.07
C LEU A 27 7.54 28.98 23.46
N GLY A 28 8.77 28.95 23.97
CA GLY A 28 9.15 28.23 25.19
C GLY A 28 9.88 26.92 24.89
N SER A 29 10.24 26.19 25.94
CA SER A 29 10.97 24.91 25.84
C SER A 29 10.05 23.69 25.68
N ASP A 30 8.76 23.86 25.92
CA ASP A 30 7.71 22.84 25.87
C ASP A 30 7.11 22.68 24.46
N VAL A 31 7.25 23.71 23.61
CA VAL A 31 6.74 23.71 22.24
C VAL A 31 7.91 23.81 21.26
N PRO A 32 8.05 22.85 20.32
CA PRO A 32 9.04 22.94 19.26
C PRO A 32 8.82 24.19 18.39
N ASP A 33 9.88 24.97 18.16
CA ASP A 33 9.80 26.13 17.29
C ASP A 33 9.60 25.69 15.82
N PRO A 34 8.53 26.15 15.13
CA PRO A 34 8.23 25.73 13.76
C PRO A 34 9.21 26.27 12.71
N ALA A 35 10.03 27.28 13.05
CA ALA A 35 11.08 27.78 12.18
C ALA A 35 12.38 26.96 12.28
N MET A 36 12.47 26.04 13.24
CA MET A 36 13.63 25.19 13.43
C MET A 36 13.54 23.92 12.58
N VAL A 37 14.68 23.32 12.24
CA VAL A 37 14.72 22.12 11.40
C VAL A 37 14.06 20.95 12.14
N ASN A 38 13.10 20.31 11.48
CA ASN A 38 12.37 19.17 12.04
C ASN A 38 13.29 17.99 12.32
N GLU A 39 12.98 17.25 13.39
CA GLU A 39 13.63 15.97 13.65
C GLU A 39 13.43 14.98 12.49
N GLY A 40 14.43 14.15 12.22
CA GLY A 40 14.42 13.22 11.09
C GLY A 40 14.76 13.85 9.74
N THR A 41 14.99 15.17 9.66
CA THR A 41 15.43 15.81 8.41
C THR A 41 16.86 15.38 8.04
N LYS A 42 17.07 14.95 6.79
CA LYS A 42 18.42 14.63 6.27
C LYS A 42 19.28 15.90 6.28
N CYS A 43 20.38 15.89 7.03
CA CYS A 43 21.31 17.03 7.13
C CYS A 43 22.63 16.78 6.40
N ALA A 44 23.02 15.52 6.19
CA ALA A 44 24.15 15.12 5.35
C ALA A 44 24.00 13.66 4.89
N GLU A 45 24.94 13.16 4.10
CA GLU A 45 24.97 11.75 3.73
C GLU A 45 25.12 10.85 4.96
N GLY A 46 24.22 9.90 5.12
CA GLY A 46 24.15 9.05 6.32
C GLY A 46 23.84 9.79 7.63
N LYS A 47 23.33 11.04 7.59
CA LYS A 47 23.05 11.83 8.81
C LYS A 47 21.63 12.42 8.92
N VAL A 48 21.19 12.32 10.17
CA VAL A 48 20.00 12.72 10.92
C VAL A 48 19.96 14.09 11.59
N CYS A 49 18.97 14.98 11.41
CA CYS A 49 18.67 15.96 12.47
C CYS A 49 17.94 15.27 13.64
N LYS A 50 18.54 15.30 14.83
CA LYS A 50 17.98 14.79 16.10
C LYS A 50 18.47 15.65 17.25
N ASP A 51 17.59 16.07 18.17
CA ASP A 51 17.94 16.93 19.30
C ASP A 51 18.77 18.17 18.87
N PHE A 52 18.33 18.85 17.80
CA PHE A 52 18.99 20.03 17.19
C PHE A 52 20.43 19.80 16.67
N ARG A 53 20.83 18.54 16.49
CA ARG A 53 22.17 18.16 16.03
C ARG A 53 22.10 17.27 14.79
N CYS A 54 23.11 17.39 13.94
CA CYS A 54 23.28 16.53 12.78
C CYS A 54 24.09 15.26 13.17
N VAL A 55 23.37 14.20 13.53
CA VAL A 55 23.92 12.94 14.05
C VAL A 55 23.89 11.82 13.00
N PRO A 56 24.70 10.75 13.11
CA PRO A 56 24.58 9.58 12.23
C PRO A 56 23.19 8.92 12.32
N VAL A 57 22.70 8.38 11.19
CA VAL A 57 21.40 7.67 11.15
C VAL A 57 21.33 6.49 12.12
N SER A 58 22.48 5.88 12.46
CA SER A 58 22.57 4.81 13.46
C SER A 58 22.06 5.22 14.86
N GLU A 59 22.06 6.52 15.20
CA GLU A 59 21.54 7.01 16.48
C GLU A 59 20.01 6.98 16.59
N LEU A 60 19.30 6.69 15.50
CA LEU A 60 17.86 6.41 15.54
C LEU A 60 17.55 5.03 16.13
N GLY A 61 18.54 4.15 16.28
CA GLY A 61 18.33 2.79 16.79
C GLY A 61 17.48 1.91 15.86
N TYR A 62 17.33 2.31 14.60
CA TYR A 62 16.63 1.53 13.59
C TYR A 62 17.57 0.50 12.98
N ASP A 63 17.39 -0.75 13.41
CA ASP A 63 18.14 -1.90 12.90
C ASP A 63 17.20 -2.79 12.08
N CYS A 64 17.39 -2.75 10.76
CA CYS A 64 16.93 -3.75 9.82
C CYS A 64 17.95 -3.91 8.69
N ASP A 65 18.73 -4.99 8.77
CA ASP A 65 19.56 -5.43 7.66
C ASP A 65 18.68 -6.05 6.57
N ILE A 66 18.46 -5.31 5.48
CA ILE A 66 17.60 -5.76 4.37
C ILE A 66 18.14 -7.05 3.72
N GLN A 67 19.46 -7.19 3.62
CA GLN A 67 20.08 -8.35 2.96
C GLN A 67 19.84 -9.62 3.76
N ASN A 68 20.08 -9.57 5.08
CA ASN A 68 19.92 -10.73 5.94
C ASN A 68 18.47 -10.95 6.41
N LYS A 69 17.74 -9.89 6.72
CA LYS A 69 16.39 -9.95 7.28
C LYS A 69 15.32 -10.15 6.22
N CYS A 70 15.40 -9.45 5.11
CA CYS A 70 14.42 -9.51 4.03
C CYS A 70 14.96 -10.25 2.79
N GLY A 71 16.05 -11.01 2.94
CA GLY A 71 16.67 -11.77 1.84
C GLY A 71 17.14 -10.92 0.66
N GLY A 72 17.24 -9.59 0.82
CA GLY A 72 17.45 -8.65 -0.27
C GLY A 72 16.24 -8.42 -1.19
N ASN A 73 15.09 -9.01 -0.88
CA ASN A 73 13.88 -9.01 -1.72
C ASN A 73 12.70 -8.26 -1.11
N GLY A 74 12.98 -7.20 -0.34
CA GLY A 74 11.94 -6.39 0.27
C GLY A 74 12.51 -5.17 0.99
N VAL A 75 11.61 -4.42 1.63
CA VAL A 75 11.94 -3.24 2.44
C VAL A 75 11.39 -3.42 3.85
N CYS A 76 12.09 -2.91 4.86
CA CYS A 76 11.56 -2.92 6.23
C CYS A 76 10.70 -1.69 6.52
N ASN A 77 9.58 -1.91 7.21
CA ASN A 77 8.79 -0.83 7.80
C ASN A 77 9.28 -0.45 9.21
N ASN A 78 8.66 0.55 9.83
CA ASN A 78 8.96 1.04 11.18
C ASN A 78 8.83 -0.03 12.29
N ASN A 79 8.00 -1.05 12.09
CA ASN A 79 7.90 -2.22 12.98
C ASN A 79 8.97 -3.29 12.70
N LYS A 80 9.89 -3.02 11.77
CA LYS A 80 10.95 -3.92 11.31
C LYS A 80 10.39 -5.17 10.62
N ASN A 81 9.18 -5.12 10.05
CA ASN A 81 8.62 -6.19 9.24
C ASN A 81 9.02 -5.98 7.77
N CYS A 82 9.29 -7.07 7.07
CA CYS A 82 9.61 -7.01 5.64
C CYS A 82 8.33 -6.87 4.81
N HIS A 83 8.34 -5.89 3.92
CA HIS A 83 7.42 -5.76 2.81
C HIS A 83 8.11 -6.34 1.58
N CYS A 84 7.70 -7.54 1.17
CA CYS A 84 8.35 -8.27 0.10
C CYS A 84 8.04 -7.66 -1.28
N ASN A 85 9.00 -7.78 -2.19
CA ASN A 85 8.80 -7.52 -3.61
C ASN A 85 7.90 -8.62 -4.22
N ASP A 86 7.28 -8.32 -5.36
CA ASP A 86 6.39 -9.27 -6.05
C ASP A 86 7.06 -10.63 -6.28
N GLY A 87 6.31 -11.70 -5.99
CA GLY A 87 6.79 -13.09 -6.13
C GLY A 87 7.67 -13.58 -4.98
N TRP A 88 7.81 -12.82 -3.88
CA TRP A 88 8.48 -13.25 -2.66
C TRP A 88 7.52 -13.38 -1.49
N ALA A 89 7.70 -14.44 -0.71
CA ALA A 89 6.80 -14.78 0.39
C ALA A 89 7.21 -14.11 1.70
N PHE A 90 6.21 -13.64 2.44
CA PHE A 90 6.34 -13.23 3.83
C PHE A 90 6.75 -14.41 4.74
N PRO A 91 7.35 -14.17 5.92
CA PRO A 91 7.60 -12.88 6.57
C PRO A 91 8.96 -12.24 6.24
N ASP A 92 9.89 -12.97 5.63
CA ASP A 92 11.29 -12.56 5.48
C ASP A 92 11.79 -12.52 4.02
N CYS A 93 10.89 -12.73 3.04
CA CYS A 93 11.19 -12.61 1.61
C CYS A 93 12.39 -13.48 1.16
N LYS A 94 12.63 -14.61 1.86
CA LYS A 94 13.70 -15.57 1.51
C LYS A 94 13.23 -16.66 0.56
N THR A 95 11.93 -16.86 0.45
CA THR A 95 11.34 -17.87 -0.44
C THR A 95 10.46 -17.20 -1.46
N LYS A 96 10.38 -17.77 -2.66
CA LYS A 96 9.46 -17.27 -3.68
C LYS A 96 8.03 -17.63 -3.31
N ASP A 97 7.14 -16.66 -3.45
CA ASP A 97 5.72 -16.93 -3.48
C ASP A 97 5.38 -17.50 -4.86
N TYR A 98 5.29 -18.82 -4.94
CA TYR A 98 4.83 -19.52 -6.14
C TYR A 98 3.31 -19.35 -6.37
N GLY A 99 2.67 -18.47 -5.61
CA GLY A 99 1.35 -17.96 -5.86
C GLY A 99 0.28 -18.90 -5.36
N ARG A 100 -0.48 -18.40 -4.38
CA ARG A 100 -1.88 -18.16 -4.74
C ARG A 100 -1.85 -17.01 -5.75
N PHE A 101 -1.73 -17.33 -7.03
CA PHE A 101 -2.31 -16.46 -8.04
C PHE A 101 -3.73 -16.19 -7.53
N ASP A 102 -4.11 -14.93 -7.32
CA ASP A 102 -5.50 -14.55 -7.08
C ASP A 102 -6.32 -14.76 -8.36
N THR A 103 -6.27 -15.96 -8.92
CA THR A 103 -7.28 -16.46 -9.84
C THR A 103 -8.60 -16.57 -9.09
N SER A 104 -8.63 -16.70 -7.76
CA SER A 104 -9.86 -16.90 -6.98
C SER A 104 -10.95 -15.83 -7.18
N GLN A 105 -10.62 -14.54 -7.37
CA GLN A 105 -11.64 -13.49 -7.55
C GLN A 105 -12.12 -13.37 -9.02
N ARG A 106 -11.22 -13.60 -9.99
CA ARG A 106 -11.56 -13.57 -11.42
C ARG A 106 -12.20 -14.88 -11.89
N ASP A 107 -11.80 -16.01 -11.34
CA ASP A 107 -12.34 -17.34 -11.65
C ASP A 107 -13.78 -17.48 -11.18
N GLY A 108 -14.13 -16.98 -9.99
CA GLY A 108 -15.51 -17.05 -9.49
C GLY A 108 -16.49 -16.33 -10.42
N LEU A 109 -16.09 -15.16 -10.93
CA LEU A 109 -16.90 -14.38 -11.87
C LEU A 109 -17.03 -15.09 -13.22
N LEU A 110 -15.93 -15.64 -13.75
CA LEU A 110 -15.93 -16.39 -15.01
C LEU A 110 -16.77 -17.67 -14.91
N VAL A 111 -16.67 -18.42 -13.81
CA VAL A 111 -17.48 -19.63 -13.56
C VAL A 111 -18.97 -19.27 -13.46
N PHE A 112 -19.30 -18.16 -12.80
CA PHE A 112 -20.69 -17.71 -12.70
C PHE A 112 -21.28 -17.36 -14.07
N PHE A 113 -20.56 -16.58 -14.89
CA PHE A 113 -21.03 -16.15 -16.21
C PHE A 113 -21.04 -17.26 -17.26
N PHE A 114 -20.03 -18.15 -17.28
CA PHE A 114 -19.89 -19.16 -18.34
C PHE A 114 -20.50 -20.52 -18.00
N LEU A 115 -20.74 -20.85 -16.73
CA LEU A 115 -21.36 -22.13 -16.34
C LEU A 115 -22.71 -21.95 -15.68
N VAL A 116 -22.82 -21.13 -14.63
CA VAL A 116 -24.05 -21.05 -13.82
C VAL A 116 -25.18 -20.38 -14.58
N VAL A 117 -24.94 -19.20 -15.16
CA VAL A 117 -25.97 -18.43 -15.90
C VAL A 117 -26.50 -19.21 -17.11
N PRO A 118 -25.66 -19.83 -17.98
CA PRO A 118 -26.15 -20.63 -19.09
C PRO A 118 -26.94 -21.86 -18.66
N LEU A 119 -26.54 -22.56 -17.60
CA LEU A 119 -27.28 -23.72 -17.08
C LEU A 119 -28.66 -23.33 -16.54
N LEU A 120 -28.75 -22.21 -15.82
CA LEU A 120 -30.03 -21.69 -15.34
C LEU A 120 -30.92 -21.25 -16.52
N ALA A 121 -30.36 -20.53 -17.50
CA ALA A 121 -31.09 -20.11 -18.68
C ALA A 121 -31.61 -21.32 -19.49
N LEU A 122 -30.78 -22.36 -19.66
CA LEU A 122 -31.19 -23.62 -20.30
C LEU A 122 -32.27 -24.35 -19.49
N GLY A 123 -32.12 -24.43 -18.16
CA GLY A 123 -33.11 -25.03 -17.27
C GLY A 123 -34.47 -24.33 -17.36
N VAL A 124 -34.46 -23.00 -17.34
CA VAL A 124 -35.65 -22.15 -17.51
C VAL A 124 -36.25 -22.34 -18.91
N PHE A 125 -35.43 -22.34 -19.96
CA PHE A 125 -35.89 -22.58 -21.33
C PHE A 125 -36.55 -23.95 -21.49
N VAL A 126 -35.93 -25.02 -20.97
CA VAL A 126 -36.50 -26.38 -20.98
C VAL A 126 -37.79 -26.44 -20.17
N PHE A 127 -37.85 -25.75 -19.02
CA PHE A 127 -39.06 -25.69 -18.19
C PHE A 127 -40.23 -25.02 -18.93
N PHE A 128 -40.01 -23.84 -19.53
CA PHE A 128 -41.04 -23.16 -20.32
C PHE A 128 -41.44 -23.94 -21.57
N ARG A 129 -40.49 -24.62 -22.21
CA ARG A 129 -40.75 -25.45 -23.39
C ARG A 129 -41.15 -26.88 -23.04
N ARG A 130 -41.33 -27.23 -21.76
CA ARG A 130 -41.62 -28.60 -21.30
C ARG A 130 -42.85 -29.19 -21.96
N ASN A 131 -43.92 -28.41 -22.09
CA ASN A 131 -45.17 -28.90 -22.70
C ASN A 131 -45.03 -29.08 -24.22
N GLU A 132 -44.31 -28.19 -24.88
CA GLU A 132 -43.98 -28.26 -26.31
C GLU A 132 -43.02 -29.41 -26.63
N LEU A 133 -42.01 -29.62 -25.80
CA LEU A 133 -41.05 -30.73 -25.88
C LEU A 133 -41.74 -32.06 -25.61
N LYS A 134 -42.56 -32.16 -24.56
CA LYS A 134 -43.38 -33.36 -24.30
C LYS A 134 -44.31 -33.67 -25.45
N ARG A 135 -44.93 -32.66 -26.08
CA ARG A 135 -45.78 -32.85 -27.27
C ARG A 135 -45.00 -33.38 -28.47
N LYS A 136 -43.76 -32.91 -28.71
CA LYS A 136 -42.90 -33.40 -29.78
C LYS A 136 -42.31 -34.79 -29.52
N PHE A 137 -41.95 -35.11 -28.28
CA PHE A 137 -41.41 -36.42 -27.90
C PHE A 137 -42.50 -37.51 -27.80
N CYS A 138 -43.67 -37.20 -27.24
CA CYS A 138 -44.82 -38.12 -27.27
C CYS A 138 -45.47 -38.26 -28.66
N GLY A 139 -45.26 -37.29 -29.57
CA GLY A 139 -45.69 -37.37 -30.97
C GLY A 139 -44.78 -38.22 -31.86
N ARG A 140 -43.50 -38.40 -31.49
CA ARG A 140 -42.53 -39.18 -32.29
C ARG A 140 -42.56 -40.68 -31.98
N GLY A 141 -43.13 -41.08 -30.84
CA GLY A 141 -43.34 -42.48 -30.47
C GLY A 141 -44.55 -43.17 -31.13
N ARG A 142 -45.33 -42.47 -31.97
CA ARG A 142 -46.52 -43.01 -32.65
C ARG A 142 -46.38 -43.20 -34.17
N SER A 143 -45.18 -43.02 -34.72
CA SER A 143 -44.93 -43.13 -36.18
C SER A 143 -44.02 -44.30 -36.59
N HIS A 144 -43.68 -45.21 -35.68
CA HIS A 144 -42.96 -46.46 -35.98
C HIS A 144 -43.70 -47.67 -35.38
N GLY A 145 -44.94 -47.86 -35.81
CA GLY A 145 -45.77 -49.04 -35.57
C GLY A 145 -46.73 -49.18 -36.73
#